data_AF-A0A2W6U0X0-F1
#
_entry.id   AF-A0A2W6U0X0-F1
#
_cell.length_a   1.000
_cell.length_b   1.000
_cell.length_c   1.000
_cell.angle_alpha   90.00
_cell.angle_beta   90.00
_cell.angle_gamma   90.00
#
_symmetry.space_group_name_H-M   'P 1'
#
loop_
_entity.id
_entity.type
_entity.pdbx_description
1 polymer ?
#
loop_
_entity_poly.entity_id
_entity_poly.type
_entity_poly.pdbx_seq_one_letter_code
_entity_poly.pdbx_strand_id
1 'polypeptide(L)'
;MFETTMDTGLFVFLVAFCTFLLAGVVKGYLFLSVVQPGLQARGVSVDEGRLAFRGSFGRYTRAYLALLDDVERCQPVNRWIARLQWWVPVLGAAVATSAVLSSWLSGR
;
A
#
# COMPACT_ATOMS: atom_id res chain seq x y z
N MET A 1 -36.35 -0.98 20.59
CA MET A 1 -35.39 0.15 20.53
C MET A 1 -34.07 -0.48 20.15
N PHE A 2 -33.58 -0.20 18.94
CA PHE A 2 -32.51 -0.98 18.31
C PHE A 2 -31.20 -0.92 19.11
N GLU A 3 -30.82 -2.07 19.66
CA GLU A 3 -29.46 -2.40 20.09
C GLU A 3 -28.57 -2.41 18.85
N THR A 4 -28.03 -1.25 18.49
CA THR A 4 -27.02 -1.13 17.43
C THR A 4 -25.98 -0.09 17.81
N THR A 5 -25.49 -0.09 19.04
CA THR A 5 -24.18 0.49 19.33
C THR A 5 -23.14 -0.56 18.98
N MET A 6 -22.97 -0.84 17.69
CA MET A 6 -21.71 -1.39 17.24
C MET A 6 -20.66 -0.36 17.66
N ASP A 7 -19.77 -0.74 18.57
CA ASP A 7 -18.79 0.14 19.19
C ASP A 7 -18.13 0.98 18.11
N THR A 8 -18.37 2.29 18.11
CA THR A 8 -17.96 3.18 17.00
C THR A 8 -16.45 3.07 16.75
N GLY A 9 -15.67 2.78 17.79
CA GLY A 9 -14.24 2.48 17.69
C GLY A 9 -13.93 1.20 16.91
N LEU A 10 -14.69 0.12 17.10
CA LEU A 10 -14.55 -1.12 16.34
C LEU A 10 -14.86 -0.88 14.85
N PHE A 11 -15.92 -0.12 14.54
CA PHE A 11 -16.26 0.21 13.16
C PHE A 11 -15.16 1.03 12.48
N VAL A 12 -14.63 2.06 13.14
CA VAL A 12 -13.55 2.89 12.61
C VAL A 12 -12.27 2.05 12.38
N PHE A 13 -11.92 1.18 13.32
CA PHE A 13 -10.79 0.26 13.17
C PHE A 13 -10.98 -0.65 11.97
N LEU A 14 -12.17 -1.25 11.81
CA LEU A 14 -12.45 -2.21 10.75
C LEU A 14 -12.42 -1.53 9.37
N VAL A 15 -12.96 -0.32 9.26
CA VAL A 15 -12.87 0.50 8.04
C VAL A 15 -11.41 0.85 7.71
N ALA A 16 -10.62 1.30 8.70
CA ALA A 16 -9.21 1.61 8.50
C ALA A 16 -8.39 0.37 8.09
N PHE A 17 -8.65 -0.77 8.75
CA PHE A 17 -7.98 -2.03 8.47
C PHE A 17 -8.34 -2.58 7.07
N CYS A 18 -9.62 -2.59 6.71
CA CYS A 18 -10.06 -2.98 5.36
C CYS A 18 -9.47 -2.05 4.29
N THR A 19 -9.41 -0.75 4.54
CA THR A 19 -8.78 0.23 3.63
C THR A 19 -7.29 -0.06 3.46
N PHE A 20 -6.59 -0.41 4.54
CA PHE A 20 -5.18 -0.79 4.51
C PHE A 20 -4.96 -2.08 3.71
N LEU A 21 -5.77 -3.11 3.94
CA LEU A 21 -5.70 -4.36 3.17
C LEU A 21 -5.95 -4.11 1.68
N LEU A 22 -7.01 -3.34 1.36
CA LEU A 22 -7.33 -3.00 -0.03
C LEU A 22 -6.18 -2.23 -0.69
N ALA A 23 -5.58 -1.26 -0.01
CA ALA A 23 -4.42 -0.53 -0.51
C ALA A 23 -3.21 -1.46 -0.73
N GLY A 24 -3.00 -2.44 0.14
CA GLY A 24 -1.98 -3.48 -0.02
C GLY A 24 -2.20 -4.35 -1.26
N VAL A 25 -3.43 -4.85 -1.45
CA VAL A 25 -3.81 -5.67 -2.61
C VAL A 25 -3.68 -4.88 -3.91
N VAL A 26 -4.19 -3.64 -3.95
CA VAL A 26 -4.09 -2.77 -5.13
C VAL A 26 -2.63 -2.49 -5.47
N LYS A 27 -1.78 -2.24 -4.47
CA LYS A 27 -0.34 -2.06 -4.67
C LYS A 27 0.33 -3.32 -5.21
N GLY A 28 0.00 -4.49 -4.66
CA GLY A 28 0.52 -5.77 -5.16
C GLY A 28 0.08 -6.04 -6.60
N TYR A 29 -1.18 -5.80 -6.90
CA TYR A 29 -1.74 -5.94 -8.24
C TYR A 29 -1.05 -5.01 -9.25
N LEU A 30 -0.92 -3.72 -8.93
CA LEU A 30 -0.22 -2.76 -9.80
C LEU A 30 1.25 -3.11 -9.98
N PHE A 31 1.88 -3.68 -8.96
CA PHE A 31 3.25 -4.13 -9.06
C PHE A 31 3.39 -5.24 -10.10
N LEU A 32 2.56 -6.29 -10.00
CA LEU A 32 2.61 -7.45 -10.91
C LEU A 32 2.16 -7.09 -12.34
N SER A 33 1.16 -6.21 -12.48
CA SER A 33 0.57 -5.87 -13.78
C SER A 33 1.29 -4.76 -14.54
N VAL A 34 1.99 -3.86 -13.85
CA VAL A 34 2.60 -2.66 -14.48
C VAL A 34 4.09 -2.54 -14.17
N VAL A 35 4.48 -2.60 -12.89
CA VAL A 35 5.86 -2.33 -12.45
C VAL A 35 6.81 -3.44 -12.90
N GLN A 36 6.47 -4.70 -12.64
CA GLN A 36 7.27 -5.86 -13.01
C GLN A 36 7.44 -5.99 -14.53
N PRO A 37 6.38 -5.98 -15.36
CA PRO A 37 6.54 -6.03 -16.80
C PRO A 37 7.24 -4.79 -17.36
N GLY A 38 7.00 -3.60 -16.78
CA GLY A 38 7.69 -2.37 -17.17
C GLY A 38 9.19 -2.38 -16.86
N LEU A 39 9.61 -3.03 -15.77
CA LEU A 39 11.02 -3.27 -15.46
C LEU A 39 11.64 -4.30 -16.40
N GLN A 40 10.94 -5.41 -16.65
CA GLN A 40 11.40 -6.46 -17.56
C GLN A 40 11.57 -5.96 -18.99
N ALA A 41 10.65 -5.11 -19.48
CA ALA A 41 10.75 -4.47 -20.79
C ALA A 41 12.00 -3.57 -20.93
N ARG A 42 12.55 -3.11 -19.81
CA ARG A 42 13.77 -2.29 -19.73
C ARG A 42 15.01 -3.08 -19.35
N GLY A 43 14.93 -4.41 -19.37
CA GLY A 43 16.05 -5.31 -19.07
C GLY A 43 16.38 -5.44 -17.58
N VAL A 44 15.53 -4.94 -16.67
CA VAL A 44 15.71 -5.11 -15.22
C VAL A 44 14.98 -6.36 -14.77
N SER A 45 15.73 -7.38 -14.37
CA SER A 45 15.15 -8.60 -13.80
C SER A 45 14.60 -8.32 -12.39
N VAL A 46 13.36 -8.75 -12.18
CA VAL A 46 12.75 -8.77 -10.84
C VAL A 46 12.93 -10.17 -10.29
N ASP A 47 13.74 -10.28 -9.23
CA ASP A 47 13.95 -11.55 -8.54
C ASP A 47 12.73 -11.88 -7.68
N GLU A 48 11.92 -12.83 -8.15
CA GLU A 48 10.65 -13.25 -7.52
C GLU A 48 10.88 -13.84 -6.12
N GLY A 49 11.99 -14.56 -5.91
CA GLY A 49 12.37 -15.07 -4.58
C GLY A 49 12.65 -13.94 -3.60
N ARG A 50 13.08 -12.78 -4.11
CA ARG A 50 13.33 -11.58 -3.31
C ARG A 50 12.08 -10.75 -3.04
N LEU A 51 10.98 -10.95 -3.76
CA LEU A 51 9.71 -10.25 -3.53
C LEU A 51 9.07 -10.63 -2.19
N ALA A 52 9.36 -11.84 -1.69
CA ALA A 52 8.93 -12.29 -0.37
C ALA A 52 9.56 -11.47 0.78
N PHE A 53 10.66 -10.74 0.52
CA PHE A 53 11.30 -9.91 1.53
C PHE A 53 10.61 -8.55 1.68
N ARG A 54 10.34 -8.20 2.96
CA ARG A 54 9.80 -6.90 3.35
C ARG A 54 10.71 -5.78 2.83
N GLY A 55 10.16 -4.94 1.95
CA GLY A 55 10.86 -3.78 1.38
C GLY A 55 11.35 -3.94 -0.07
N SER A 56 11.42 -5.16 -0.61
CA SER A 56 11.80 -5.39 -2.02
C SER A 56 10.84 -4.72 -3.00
N PHE A 57 9.53 -4.84 -2.77
CA PHE A 57 8.49 -4.16 -3.56
C PHE A 57 8.77 -2.65 -3.67
N GLY A 58 9.03 -1.98 -2.55
CA GLY A 58 9.29 -0.54 -2.54
C GLY A 58 10.60 -0.14 -3.24
N ARG A 59 11.57 -1.05 -3.32
CA ARG A 59 12.82 -0.83 -4.06
C ARG A 59 12.58 -0.93 -5.57
N TYR A 60 11.91 -1.99 -6.02
CA TYR A 60 11.59 -2.19 -7.44
C TYR A 60 10.61 -1.13 -7.96
N THR A 61 9.59 -0.75 -7.19
CA THR A 61 8.70 0.35 -7.58
C THR A 61 9.46 1.67 -7.74
N ARG A 62 10.43 1.97 -6.86
CA ARG A 62 11.29 3.15 -7.01
C ARG A 62 12.16 3.09 -8.25
N ALA A 63 12.78 1.94 -8.52
CA ALA A 63 13.59 1.73 -9.72
C ALA A 63 12.75 1.93 -10.99
N TYR A 64 11.54 1.38 -11.02
CA TYR A 64 10.60 1.56 -12.12
C TYR A 64 10.25 3.03 -12.36
N LEU A 65 9.84 3.74 -11.30
CA LEU A 65 9.48 5.16 -11.40
C LEU A 65 10.67 6.04 -11.83
N ALA A 66 11.88 5.70 -11.40
CA ALA A 66 13.09 6.41 -11.81
C ALA A 66 13.40 6.24 -13.30
N LEU A 67 13.06 5.09 -13.88
CA LEU A 67 13.26 4.78 -15.29
C LEU A 67 12.15 5.32 -16.20
N LEU A 68 11.06 5.89 -15.65
CA LEU A 68 9.97 6.44 -16.46
C LEU A 68 10.40 7.75 -17.14
N ASP A 69 10.06 7.86 -18.41
CA ASP A 69 10.17 9.09 -19.19
C ASP A 69 9.10 10.11 -18.77
N ASP A 70 9.30 11.39 -19.10
CA ASP A 70 8.39 12.47 -18.67
C ASP A 70 6.95 12.30 -19.17
N VAL A 71 6.78 11.72 -20.37
CA VAL A 71 5.46 11.39 -20.93
C VAL A 71 4.80 10.25 -20.13
N GLU A 72 5.55 9.23 -19.75
CA GLU A 72 5.04 8.09 -19.00
C GLU A 72 4.72 8.47 -17.55
N ARG A 73 5.49 9.38 -16.93
CA ARG A 73 5.20 9.91 -15.59
C ARG A 73 3.86 10.64 -15.54
N CYS A 74 3.43 11.24 -16.64
CA CYS A 74 2.14 11.92 -16.71
C CYS A 74 0.95 10.94 -16.74
N GLN A 75 1.17 9.67 -17.08
CA GLN A 75 0.10 8.68 -17.12
C GLN A 75 -0.55 8.51 -15.73
N PRO A 76 -1.88 8.43 -15.67
CA PRO A 76 -2.61 8.37 -14.40
C PRO A 76 -2.18 7.16 -13.57
N VAL A 77 -1.94 6.00 -14.20
CA VAL A 77 -1.49 4.77 -13.54
C VAL A 77 -0.16 4.97 -12.81
N ASN A 78 0.82 5.60 -13.46
CA ASN A 78 2.14 5.84 -12.87
C ASN A 78 2.09 6.86 -11.73
N ARG A 79 1.22 7.87 -11.83
CA ARG A 79 0.94 8.79 -10.71
C ARG A 79 0.30 8.06 -9.53
N TRP A 80 -0.60 7.12 -9.78
CA TRP A 80 -1.18 6.27 -8.73
C TRP A 80 -0.14 5.36 -8.08
N ILE A 81 0.74 4.74 -8.86
CA ILE A 81 1.85 3.92 -8.34
C ILE A 81 2.77 4.76 -7.44
N ALA A 82 3.14 5.96 -7.89
CA ALA A 82 3.95 6.89 -7.10
C ALA A 82 3.26 7.30 -5.78
N ARG A 83 1.95 7.57 -5.81
CA ARG A 83 1.17 7.85 -4.60
C ARG A 83 1.10 6.64 -3.68
N LEU A 84 0.74 5.47 -4.18
CA LEU A 84 0.62 4.23 -3.39
C LEU A 84 1.94 3.82 -2.72
N GLN A 85 3.08 4.19 -3.30
CA GLN A 85 4.37 4.00 -2.65
C GLN A 85 4.46 4.71 -1.29
N TRP A 86 3.89 5.92 -1.18
CA TRP A 86 3.86 6.73 0.04
C TRP A 86 2.64 6.46 0.91
N TRP A 87 1.49 6.20 0.31
CA TRP A 87 0.23 5.98 1.04
C TRP A 87 0.24 4.69 1.86
N VAL A 88 0.79 3.59 1.35
CA VAL A 88 0.80 2.31 2.10
C VAL A 88 1.54 2.39 3.44
N PRO A 89 2.77 2.95 3.54
CA PRO A 89 3.41 3.12 4.85
C PRO A 89 2.68 4.13 5.75
N VAL A 90 2.08 5.18 5.18
CA VAL A 90 1.27 6.15 5.95
C VAL A 90 0.00 5.50 6.52
N LEU A 91 -0.71 4.70 5.72
CA LEU A 91 -1.88 3.94 6.17
C LEU A 91 -1.49 2.89 7.21
N GLY A 92 -0.36 2.22 7.03
CA GLY A 92 0.17 1.29 8.03
C GLY A 92 0.51 1.97 9.36
N ALA A 93 1.11 3.16 9.31
CA ALA A 93 1.37 3.98 10.48
C ALA A 93 0.06 4.44 11.14
N ALA A 94 -0.93 4.89 10.35
CA ALA A 94 -2.25 5.29 10.84
C ALA A 94 -2.96 4.14 11.57
N VAL A 95 -2.94 2.92 10.99
CA VAL A 95 -3.48 1.71 11.61
C VAL A 95 -2.75 1.40 12.93
N ALA A 96 -1.42 1.46 12.94
CA ALA A 96 -0.63 1.24 14.16
C ALA A 96 -0.96 2.28 15.25
N THR A 97 -1.04 3.57 14.91
CA THR A 97 -1.46 4.62 15.86
C THR A 97 -2.89 4.42 16.34
N SER A 98 -3.83 4.01 15.48
CA SER A 98 -5.21 3.74 15.92
C SER A 98 -5.28 2.51 16.84
N ALA A 99 -4.46 1.49 16.61
CA ALA A 99 -4.38 0.32 17.47
C ALA A 99 -3.78 0.68 18.85
N VAL A 100 -2.72 1.50 18.87
CA VAL A 100 -2.14 2.01 20.13
C VAL A 100 -3.14 2.89 20.88
N LEU A 101 -3.81 3.81 20.19
CA LEU A 101 -4.81 4.69 20.80
C LEU A 101 -5.99 3.90 21.37
N SER A 102 -6.46 2.88 20.64
CA SER A 102 -7.52 1.99 21.10
C SER A 102 -7.09 1.16 22.30
N SER A 103 -5.84 0.66 22.35
CA SER A 103 -5.30 -0.04 23.52
C SER A 103 -5.21 0.86 24.75
N TRP A 104 -4.80 2.12 24.57
CA TRP A 104 -4.68 3.10 25.65
C TRP A 104 -6.04 3.50 26.22
N LEU A 105 -7.04 3.72 25.36
CA LEU A 105 -8.41 4.06 25.76
C LEU A 105 -9.15 2.90 26.43
N SER A 106 -8.81 1.65 26.09
CA SER A 106 -9.38 0.46 26.73
C SER A 106 -8.72 0.08 28.06
N GLY A 107 -7.79 0.89 28.59
CA GLY A 107 -7.31 0.78 29.97
C GLY A 107 -6.45 -0.46 30.28
N ARG A 108 -5.49 -0.77 29.40
CA ARG A 108 -4.36 -1.66 29.74
C ARG A 108 -3.04 -0.92 29.66
#